data_AF-A0A537HCY6-F1
#
_entry.id   AF-A0A537HCY6-F1
#
_cell.length_a   1.000
_cell.length_b   1.000
_cell.length_c   1.000
_cell.angle_alpha   90.00
_cell.angle_beta   90.00
_cell.angle_gamma   90.00
#
_symmetry.space_group_name_H-M   'P 1'
#
loop_
_entity.id
_entity.type
_entity.pdbx_description
1 polymer ?
#
loop_
_entity_poly.entity_id
_entity_poly.type
_entity_poly.pdbx_seq_one_letter_code
_entity_poly.pdbx_strand_id
1 'polypeptide(L)'
;MMEYLSDQNAKDLARSAGTNIAKELMQFMFKEVTLNAVLRHFELQGVHHVSIHFDHSNEGEAHTIVMRHTMGPKWSIFYEELIRSLFTELGILIELERLDNQVTGRFRTARTAQEAAPRATAMSIARSAF
;
A
#
# COMPACT_ATOMS: atom_id res chain seq x y z
N MET A 1 21.72 3.97 11.60
CA MET A 1 22.13 3.81 10.18
C MET A 1 21.60 4.96 9.32
N MET A 2 20.28 5.17 9.22
CA MET A 2 19.71 6.27 8.42
C MET A 2 20.15 7.67 8.85
N GLU A 3 20.37 7.90 10.15
CA GLU A 3 20.80 9.19 10.70
C GLU A 3 22.10 9.76 10.10
N TYR A 4 22.98 8.89 9.58
CA TYR A 4 24.25 9.29 8.97
C TYR A 4 24.16 9.57 7.47
N LEU A 5 23.01 9.33 6.84
CA LEU A 5 22.80 9.59 5.42
C LEU A 5 22.39 11.05 5.19
N SER A 6 22.83 11.65 4.09
CA SER A 6 22.17 12.85 3.58
C SER A 6 20.73 12.50 3.17
N ASP A 7 19.86 13.50 3.10
CA ASP A 7 18.48 13.28 2.67
C ASP A 7 18.43 12.72 1.25
N GLN A 8 19.30 13.20 0.35
CA GLN A 8 19.42 12.66 -1.00
C GLN A 8 19.82 11.18 -1.00
N ASN A 9 20.80 10.78 -0.18
CA ASN A 9 21.22 9.38 -0.09
C ASN A 9 20.10 8.49 0.47
N ALA A 10 19.30 8.99 1.41
CA ALA A 10 18.12 8.27 1.91
C ALA A 10 17.09 8.05 0.79
N LYS A 11 16.86 9.05 -0.06
CA LYS A 11 15.97 8.93 -1.23
C LYS A 11 16.50 7.95 -2.28
N ASP A 12 17.78 8.00 -2.59
CA ASP A 12 18.37 7.12 -3.60
C ASP A 12 18.37 5.66 -3.14
N LEU A 13 18.62 5.42 -1.84
CA LEU A 13 18.46 4.11 -1.23
C LEU A 13 17.00 3.63 -1.31
N ALA A 14 16.04 4.50 -1.00
CA ALA A 14 14.61 4.18 -1.09
C ALA A 14 14.16 3.84 -2.50
N ARG A 15 14.62 4.60 -3.50
CA ARG A 15 14.32 4.33 -4.91
C ARG A 15 14.88 2.99 -5.36
N SER A 16 16.14 2.70 -5.02
CA SER A 16 16.75 1.40 -5.31
C SER A 16 16.01 0.25 -4.63
N ALA A 17 15.56 0.45 -3.39
CA ALA A 17 14.75 -0.51 -2.67
C ALA A 17 13.37 -0.69 -3.33
N GLY A 18 12.72 0.38 -3.77
CA GLY A 18 11.38 0.32 -4.36
C GLY A 18 11.32 -0.26 -5.77
N THR A 19 12.33 -0.03 -6.62
CA THR A 19 12.32 -0.47 -8.02
C THR A 19 12.83 -1.90 -8.20
N ASN A 20 13.89 -2.30 -7.48
CA ASN A 20 14.52 -3.60 -7.65
C ASN A 20 14.18 -4.56 -6.51
N ILE A 21 14.48 -4.17 -5.27
CA ILE A 21 14.37 -5.07 -4.12
C ILE A 21 12.92 -5.41 -3.81
N ALA A 22 12.03 -4.41 -3.82
CA ALA A 22 10.64 -4.62 -3.47
C ALA A 22 9.91 -5.45 -4.53
N LYS A 23 10.21 -5.28 -5.83
CA LYS A 23 9.65 -6.09 -6.90
C LYS A 23 10.06 -7.55 -6.79
N GLU A 24 11.34 -7.82 -6.59
CA GLU A 24 11.86 -9.18 -6.37
C GLU A 24 11.29 -9.79 -5.09
N LEU A 25 11.18 -9.00 -4.02
CA LEU A 25 10.59 -9.43 -2.75
C LEU A 25 9.10 -9.77 -2.91
N MET A 26 8.33 -8.94 -3.62
CA MET A 26 6.90 -9.20 -3.86
C MET A 26 6.73 -10.45 -4.72
N GLN A 27 7.54 -10.59 -5.77
CA GLN A 27 7.56 -11.79 -6.61
C GLN A 27 7.98 -13.04 -5.82
N PHE A 28 8.90 -12.92 -4.87
CA PHE A 28 9.33 -14.04 -4.04
C PHE A 28 8.25 -14.44 -3.02
N MET A 29 7.72 -13.47 -2.27
CA MET A 29 6.79 -13.67 -1.15
C MET A 29 5.36 -13.97 -1.62
N PHE A 30 4.87 -13.25 -2.62
CA PHE A 30 3.45 -13.29 -3.03
C PHE A 30 3.24 -13.84 -4.44
N LYS A 31 4.33 -14.04 -5.21
CA LYS A 31 4.31 -14.52 -6.61
C LYS A 31 3.64 -13.55 -7.60
N GLU A 32 3.35 -12.33 -7.15
CA GLU A 32 2.69 -11.28 -7.93
C GLU A 32 3.17 -9.90 -7.49
N VAL A 33 3.08 -8.91 -8.39
CA VAL A 33 3.40 -7.51 -8.11
C VAL A 33 2.11 -6.70 -8.34
N THR A 34 1.23 -6.76 -7.35
CA THR A 34 -0.09 -6.10 -7.36
C THR A 34 -0.20 -5.12 -6.21
N LEU A 35 -1.18 -4.20 -6.27
CA LEU A 35 -1.50 -3.32 -5.14
C LEU A 35 -1.77 -4.13 -3.86
N ASN A 36 -2.50 -5.25 -3.97
CA ASN A 36 -2.77 -6.12 -2.83
C ASN A 36 -1.49 -6.74 -2.24
N ALA A 37 -0.53 -7.17 -3.07
CA ALA A 37 0.75 -7.65 -2.57
C ALA A 37 1.55 -6.55 -1.83
N VAL A 38 1.55 -5.32 -2.36
CA VAL A 38 2.20 -4.17 -1.72
C VAL A 38 1.57 -3.82 -0.38
N LEU A 39 0.24 -3.76 -0.30
CA LEU A 39 -0.47 -3.46 0.95
C LEU A 39 -0.22 -4.55 2.00
N ARG A 40 -0.33 -5.83 1.62
CA ARG A 40 -0.01 -6.97 2.50
C ARG A 40 1.43 -6.95 2.99
N HIS A 41 2.37 -6.51 2.15
CA HIS A 41 3.76 -6.35 2.59
C HIS A 41 3.89 -5.34 3.73
N PHE A 42 3.26 -4.16 3.60
CA PHE A 42 3.31 -3.15 4.65
C PHE A 42 2.57 -3.57 5.93
N GLU A 43 1.47 -4.31 5.82
CA GLU A 43 0.80 -4.93 6.96
C GLU A 43 1.74 -5.88 7.71
N LEU A 44 2.47 -6.75 6.98
CA LEU A 44 3.46 -7.64 7.58
C LEU A 44 4.58 -6.87 8.28
N GLN A 45 5.02 -5.74 7.74
CA GLN A 45 6.00 -4.89 8.41
C GLN A 45 5.47 -4.37 9.75
N GLY A 46 4.19 -3.97 9.80
CA GLY A 46 3.54 -3.53 11.04
C GLY A 46 3.33 -4.66 12.08
N VAL A 47 3.19 -5.91 11.62
CA VAL A 47 3.07 -7.08 12.51
C VAL A 47 4.43 -7.51 13.08
N HIS A 48 5.49 -7.46 12.28
CA HIS A 48 6.80 -8.01 12.64
C HIS A 48 7.76 -6.98 13.26
N HIS A 49 7.50 -5.68 13.11
CA HIS A 49 8.35 -4.64 13.65
C HIS A 49 7.57 -3.78 14.64
N VAL A 50 7.90 -3.90 15.93
CA VAL A 50 7.31 -3.10 17.03
C VAL A 50 7.38 -1.59 16.75
N SER A 51 8.38 -1.15 15.99
CA SER A 51 8.60 0.27 15.65
C SER A 51 7.85 0.75 14.41
N ILE A 52 7.05 -0.09 13.75
CA ILE A 52 6.28 0.24 12.56
C ILE A 52 4.82 -0.10 12.82
N HIS A 53 3.92 0.78 12.41
CA HIS A 53 2.50 0.52 12.40
C HIS A 53 1.92 0.99 11.08
N PHE A 54 1.15 0.11 10.45
CA PHE A 54 0.55 0.37 9.15
C PHE A 54 -0.96 0.19 9.22
N ASP A 55 -1.69 1.23 8.82
CA ASP A 55 -3.13 1.21 8.63
C ASP A 55 -3.46 1.41 7.15
N HIS A 56 -4.41 0.63 6.65
CA HIS A 56 -5.04 0.84 5.35
C HIS A 56 -6.55 0.93 5.53
N SER A 57 -7.16 1.95 4.95
CA SER A 57 -8.61 2.09 4.85
C SER A 57 -9.02 2.44 3.42
N ASN A 58 -10.25 2.08 3.07
CA ASN A 58 -10.84 2.45 1.79
C ASN A 58 -12.33 2.72 1.88
N GLU A 59 -12.76 3.70 1.10
CA GLU A 59 -14.17 4.08 0.88
C GLU A 59 -14.44 3.97 -0.61
N GLY A 60 -14.90 2.78 -1.04
CA GLY A 60 -15.01 2.44 -2.45
C GLY A 60 -13.65 2.48 -3.15
N GLU A 61 -13.52 3.37 -4.12
CA GLU A 61 -12.32 3.57 -4.95
C GLU A 61 -11.27 4.48 -4.29
N ALA A 62 -11.61 5.17 -3.18
CA ALA A 62 -10.69 6.05 -2.47
C ALA A 62 -9.98 5.30 -1.34
N HIS A 63 -8.65 5.31 -1.35
CA HIS A 63 -7.83 4.62 -0.36
C HIS A 63 -6.96 5.59 0.42
N THR A 64 -6.79 5.31 1.71
CA THR A 64 -5.83 5.99 2.58
C THR A 64 -4.92 4.95 3.22
N ILE A 65 -3.61 5.20 3.17
CA ILE A 65 -2.60 4.44 3.91
C ILE A 65 -1.93 5.35 4.92
N VAL A 66 -1.64 4.82 6.10
CA VAL A 66 -0.89 5.53 7.14
C VAL A 66 0.20 4.62 7.66
N MET A 67 1.45 5.03 7.49
CA MET A 67 2.61 4.37 8.06
C MET A 67 3.17 5.23 9.18
N ARG A 68 3.07 4.76 10.42
CA ARG A 68 3.69 5.38 11.61
C ARG A 68 4.93 4.60 12.00
N HIS A 69 5.95 5.30 12.49
CA HIS A 69 7.13 4.66 13.04
C HIS A 69 7.82 5.51 14.12
N THR A 70 8.74 4.94 14.89
CA THR A 70 9.50 5.68 15.92
C THR A 70 10.98 5.87 15.58
N MET A 71 11.33 5.79 14.29
CA MET A 71 12.74 5.71 13.85
C MET A 71 13.34 7.07 13.43
N GLY A 72 12.54 8.15 13.43
CA GLY A 72 12.99 9.51 13.13
C GLY A 72 12.80 9.95 11.67
N PRO A 73 12.98 11.25 11.36
CA PRO A 73 12.54 11.90 10.12
C PRO A 73 13.17 11.37 8.84
N LYS A 74 14.41 10.85 8.91
CA LYS A 74 15.07 10.26 7.73
C LYS A 74 14.42 8.95 7.29
N TRP A 75 13.79 8.22 8.21
CA TRP A 75 12.99 7.07 7.84
C TRP A 75 11.70 7.48 7.14
N SER A 76 11.08 8.59 7.54
CA SER A 76 9.93 9.11 6.81
C SER A 76 10.30 9.51 5.38
N ILE A 77 11.47 10.11 5.16
CA ILE A 77 11.97 10.41 3.80
C ILE A 77 12.12 9.12 2.99
N PHE A 78 12.72 8.10 3.59
CA PHE A 78 12.87 6.80 2.94
C PHE A 78 11.52 6.17 2.60
N TYR A 79 10.57 6.13 3.54
CA TYR A 79 9.26 5.52 3.31
C TYR A 79 8.43 6.30 2.29
N GLU A 80 8.49 7.63 2.30
CA GLU A 80 7.84 8.45 1.28
C GLU A 80 8.32 8.06 -0.13
N GLU A 81 9.63 7.99 -0.36
CA GLU A 81 10.17 7.63 -1.67
C GLU A 81 9.98 6.15 -2.03
N LEU A 82 10.03 5.25 -1.04
CA LEU A 82 9.76 3.83 -1.24
C LEU A 82 8.31 3.62 -1.72
N ILE A 83 7.34 4.21 -1.01
CA ILE A 83 5.93 4.15 -1.35
C ILE A 83 5.70 4.79 -2.71
N ARG A 84 6.27 5.98 -2.95
CA ARG A 84 6.15 6.67 -4.25
C ARG A 84 6.63 5.80 -5.40
N SER A 85 7.79 5.15 -5.24
CA SER A 85 8.38 4.31 -6.28
C SER A 85 7.51 3.08 -6.57
N LEU A 86 7.05 2.39 -5.53
CA LEU A 86 6.16 1.24 -5.65
C LEU A 86 4.85 1.56 -6.36
N PHE A 87 4.20 2.66 -5.98
CA PHE A 87 2.94 3.07 -6.58
C PHE A 87 3.12 3.54 -8.03
N THR A 88 4.25 4.19 -8.35
CA THR A 88 4.60 4.56 -9.72
C THR A 88 4.75 3.34 -10.61
N GLU A 89 5.44 2.28 -10.15
CA GLU A 89 5.57 1.01 -10.88
C GLU A 89 4.21 0.32 -11.14
N LEU A 90 3.26 0.48 -10.21
CA LEU A 90 1.89 -0.01 -10.37
C LEU A 90 1.02 0.88 -11.28
N GLY A 91 1.55 2.02 -11.75
CA GLY A 91 0.77 3.01 -12.51
C GLY A 91 -0.31 3.71 -11.70
N ILE A 92 -0.18 3.73 -10.37
CA ILE A 92 -1.14 4.35 -9.45
C ILE A 92 -0.57 5.69 -8.98
N LEU A 93 -1.30 6.76 -9.25
CA LEU A 93 -0.97 8.08 -8.71
C LEU A 93 -1.34 8.14 -7.23
N ILE A 94 -0.36 8.45 -6.38
CA ILE A 94 -0.53 8.61 -4.93
C ILE A 94 -0.05 9.99 -4.47
N GLU A 95 -0.89 10.65 -3.69
CA GLU A 95 -0.54 11.87 -2.97
C GLU A 95 0.05 11.47 -1.62
N LEU A 96 1.25 11.98 -1.31
CA LEU A 96 1.97 11.64 -0.10
C LEU A 96 2.17 12.88 0.77
N GLU A 97 1.95 12.71 2.06
CA GLU A 97 2.19 13.70 3.10
C GLU A 97 3.14 13.10 4.12
N ARG A 98 4.19 13.84 4.47
CA ARG A 98 5.25 13.36 5.34
C ARG A 98 5.36 14.23 6.60
N LEU A 99 5.41 13.56 7.74
CA LEU A 99 5.79 14.07 9.05
C LEU A 99 7.03 13.32 9.55
N ASP A 100 7.63 13.77 10.66
CA ASP A 100 8.89 13.22 11.18
C ASP A 100 8.84 11.72 11.52
N ASN A 101 7.66 11.18 11.78
CA ASN A 101 7.47 9.79 12.17
C ASN A 101 6.25 9.15 11.52
N GLN A 102 5.78 9.74 10.42
CA GLN A 102 4.60 9.28 9.73
C GLN A 102 4.67 9.63 8.25
N VAL A 103 4.19 8.70 7.42
CA VAL A 103 3.86 8.95 6.01
C VAL A 103 2.41 8.58 5.79
N THR A 104 1.63 9.52 5.24
CA THR A 104 0.24 9.30 4.86
C THR A 104 0.14 9.35 3.36
N GLY A 105 -0.54 8.36 2.77
CA GLY A 105 -0.77 8.28 1.34
C GLY A 105 -2.24 8.22 1.00
N ARG A 106 -2.65 8.97 -0.02
CA ARG A 106 -4.03 9.00 -0.53
C ARG A 106 -4.02 8.72 -2.03
N PHE A 107 -4.80 7.75 -2.48
CA PHE A 107 -4.86 7.38 -3.89
C PHE A 107 -6.26 6.87 -4.27
N ARG A 108 -6.53 6.82 -5.57
CA ARG A 108 -7.73 6.23 -6.12
C ARG A 108 -7.39 5.06 -7.02
N THR A 109 -8.18 4.00 -6.96
CA THR A 109 -8.11 2.89 -7.91
C THR A 109 -9.20 3.08 -8.97
N ALA A 110 -8.90 2.78 -10.23
CA ALA A 110 -9.95 2.64 -11.22
C ALA A 110 -10.79 1.42 -10.84
N ARG A 111 -12.13 1.50 -10.97
CA ARG A 111 -13.02 0.36 -10.77
C ARG A 111 -12.54 -0.82 -11.61
N THR A 112 -11.92 -1.82 -10.99
CA THR A 112 -11.79 -3.11 -11.63
C THR A 112 -13.20 -3.66 -11.78
N ALA A 113 -13.54 -4.18 -12.96
CA ALA A 113 -14.84 -4.75 -13.29
C ALA A 113 -15.18 -6.03 -12.49
N GLN A 114 -14.56 -6.24 -11.32
CA GLN A 114 -14.64 -7.46 -10.51
C GLN A 114 -15.82 -7.44 -9.51
N GLU A 115 -16.50 -6.30 -9.29
CA GLU A 115 -17.67 -6.22 -8.40
C GLU A 115 -19.02 -5.99 -9.12
N ALA A 116 -19.03 -6.02 -10.46
CA ALA A 116 -20.27 -5.95 -11.25
C ALA A 116 -20.84 -7.35 -11.54
N ALA A 117 -20.94 -8.22 -10.54
CA ALA A 117 -21.81 -9.40 -10.65
C ALA A 117 -23.21 -9.01 -10.17
N PRO A 118 -24.27 -9.14 -11.01
CA PRO A 118 -25.62 -8.86 -10.56
C PRO A 118 -25.99 -9.81 -9.42
N ARG A 119 -26.53 -9.26 -8.33
CA ARG A 119 -27.21 -10.07 -7.30
C ARG A 119 -28.22 -10.95 -8.03
N ALA A 120 -28.06 -12.27 -7.90
CA ALA A 120 -29.01 -13.23 -8.44
C ALA A 120 -30.42 -12.83 -7.98
N THR A 121 -31.27 -12.49 -8.95
CA THR A 121 -32.70 -12.31 -8.73
C THR A 121 -33.21 -13.60 -8.10
N ALA A 122 -33.67 -13.52 -6.85
CA ALA A 122 -34.35 -14.63 -6.20
C ALA A 122 -35.56 -15.01 -7.08
N MET A 123 -35.50 -16.19 -7.69
CA MET A 123 -36.62 -16.76 -8.42
C MET A 123 -37.81 -16.91 -7.47
N SER A 124 -38.92 -16.34 -7.91
CA SER A 124 -40.27 -16.59 -7.41
C SER A 124 -40.52 -18.09 -7.22
N ILE A 125 -40.94 -18.47 -6.02
CA ILE A 125 -41.79 -19.64 -5.83
C ILE A 125 -43.17 -19.17 -5.38
N ALA A 126 -44.05 -18.98 -6.37
CA ALA A 126 -45.47 -19.08 -6.13
C ALA A 126 -45.78 -20.50 -5.62
N ARG A 127 -46.37 -20.59 -4.42
CA ARG A 127 -47.16 -21.76 -4.04
C ARG A 127 -48.58 -21.29 -3.72
N SER A 128 -49.44 -21.52 -4.69
CA SER A 128 -50.89 -21.58 -4.55
C SER A 128 -51.31 -22.91 -3.90
N ALA A 129 -52.23 -22.79 -2.94
CA ALA A 129 -53.28 -23.73 -2.49
C ALA A 129 -52.92 -25.22 -2.26
N PHE A 130 -53.09 -25.69 -1.02
CA PHE A 130 -54.26 -26.45 -0.57
C PHE A 130 -54.45 -26.27 0.94
#